data_AF-A0A8B7DE79-F1
#
_entry.id   AF-A0A8B7DE79-F1
#
_cell.length_a   1.000
_cell.length_b   1.000
_cell.length_c   1.000
_cell.angle_alpha   90.00
_cell.angle_beta   90.00
_cell.angle_gamma   90.00
#
_symmetry.space_group_name_H-M   'P 1'
#
loop_
_entity.id
_entity.type
_entity.pdbx_description
1 polymer ?
#
loop_
_entity_poly.entity_id
_entity_poly.type
_entity_poly.pdbx_seq_one_letter_code
_entity_poly.pdbx_strand_id
1 'polypeptide(L)'
;MAAVTEDEIIRRRLLFDGDGTGDDKRIATIIRTIIQWSVTKCDEDERNMMYQKIISMLHHCEYSFRKHHLSYLMNIKERQHYESLYEHVEKQIEEAKDEIKFCKEELKRAKVIRKNKQENIKSTIIKIQLLAVSF
;
A
#
# COMPACT_ATOMS: atom_id res chain seq x y z
N MET A 1 8.28 -22.50 -23.44
CA MET A 1 7.38 -22.50 -22.28
C MET A 1 7.95 -21.52 -21.27
N ALA A 2 7.37 -20.33 -21.16
CA ALA A 2 7.84 -19.31 -20.22
C ALA A 2 7.68 -19.84 -18.79
N ALA A 3 8.75 -19.79 -18.00
CA ALA A 3 8.74 -20.20 -16.61
C ALA A 3 7.75 -19.31 -15.84
N VAL A 4 6.67 -19.92 -15.35
CA VAL A 4 5.70 -19.27 -14.47
C VAL A 4 6.48 -18.73 -13.27
N THR A 5 6.47 -17.41 -13.08
CA THR A 5 7.19 -16.76 -11.98
C THR A 5 6.52 -17.10 -10.64
N GLU A 6 7.28 -17.14 -9.53
CA GLU A 6 6.73 -17.44 -8.19
C GLU A 6 5.51 -16.57 -7.86
N ASP A 7 5.53 -15.32 -8.31
CA ASP A 7 4.44 -14.36 -8.23
C ASP A 7 3.13 -14.82 -8.91
N GLU A 8 3.24 -15.49 -10.05
CA GLU A 8 2.09 -16.11 -10.74
C GLU A 8 1.60 -17.35 -9.99
N ILE A 9 2.51 -18.14 -9.42
CA ILE A 9 2.16 -19.33 -8.62
C ILE A 9 1.41 -18.91 -7.36
N ILE A 10 1.90 -17.88 -6.66
CA ILE A 10 1.27 -17.32 -5.45
C ILE A 10 -0.08 -16.69 -5.81
N ARG A 11 -0.18 -15.93 -6.91
CA ARG A 11 -1.47 -15.39 -7.39
C ARG A 11 -2.47 -16.49 -7.72
N ARG A 12 -2.06 -17.53 -8.45
CA ARG A 12 -2.94 -18.67 -8.76
C ARG A 12 -3.37 -19.39 -7.50
N ARG A 13 -2.47 -19.64 -6.55
CA ARG A 13 -2.80 -20.32 -5.30
C ARG A 13 -3.76 -19.51 -4.43
N LEU A 14 -3.58 -18.20 -4.33
CA LEU A 14 -4.52 -17.29 -3.67
C LEU A 14 -5.90 -17.25 -4.35
N LEU A 15 -5.94 -17.35 -5.69
CA LEU A 15 -7.19 -17.47 -6.46
C LEU A 15 -7.91 -18.80 -6.22
N PHE A 16 -7.18 -19.90 -6.03
CA PHE A 16 -7.75 -21.21 -5.72
C PHE A 16 -8.21 -21.33 -4.25
N ASP A 17 -7.44 -20.80 -3.31
CA ASP A 17 -7.73 -20.86 -1.88
C ASP A 17 -8.75 -19.78 -1.43
N GLY A 18 -8.90 -18.70 -2.19
CA GLY A 18 -9.77 -17.58 -1.85
C GLY A 18 -11.22 -17.79 -2.26
N ASP A 19 -12.00 -18.56 -1.49
CA ASP A 19 -13.49 -18.64 -1.45
C ASP A 19 -14.27 -18.81 -2.79
N GLY A 20 -13.63 -18.74 -3.95
CA GLY A 20 -14.24 -18.76 -5.28
C GLY A 20 -14.83 -20.13 -5.64
N THR A 21 -14.26 -21.19 -5.07
CA THR A 21 -14.86 -22.53 -5.14
C THR A 21 -16.17 -22.62 -4.33
N GLY A 22 -16.33 -21.78 -3.30
CA GLY A 22 -17.49 -21.75 -2.43
C GLY A 22 -18.68 -21.04 -3.07
N ASP A 23 -18.46 -19.90 -3.71
CA ASP A 23 -19.52 -19.13 -4.38
C ASP A 23 -20.07 -19.85 -5.62
N ASP A 24 -19.21 -20.44 -6.45
CA ASP A 24 -19.65 -21.26 -7.61
C ASP A 24 -20.53 -22.44 -7.17
N LYS A 25 -20.14 -23.12 -6.08
CA LYS A 25 -20.95 -24.20 -5.49
C LYS A 25 -22.28 -23.68 -4.95
N ARG A 26 -22.30 -22.49 -4.33
CA ARG A 26 -23.53 -21.85 -3.82
C ARG A 26 -24.46 -21.50 -4.98
N ILE A 27 -23.98 -20.85 -6.04
CA ILE A 27 -24.75 -20.50 -7.24
C ILE A 27 -25.31 -21.76 -7.92
N ALA A 28 -24.46 -22.77 -8.14
CA ALA A 28 -24.89 -24.03 -8.74
C ALA A 28 -25.98 -24.73 -7.91
N THR A 29 -25.92 -24.61 -6.58
CA THR A 29 -26.93 -25.19 -5.68
C THR A 29 -28.24 -24.40 -5.72
N ILE A 30 -28.21 -23.07 -5.79
CA ILE A 30 -29.40 -22.24 -5.99
C ILE A 30 -30.10 -22.62 -7.29
N ILE A 31 -29.36 -22.70 -8.40
CA ILE A 31 -29.90 -23.06 -9.71
C ILE A 31 -30.56 -24.44 -9.67
N ARG A 32 -29.88 -25.46 -9.11
CA ARG A 32 -30.47 -26.79 -8.94
C ARG A 32 -31.75 -26.77 -8.10
N THR A 33 -31.77 -25.97 -7.03
CA THR A 33 -32.93 -25.87 -6.13
C THR A 33 -34.12 -25.21 -6.84
N ILE A 34 -33.88 -24.19 -7.66
CA ILE A 34 -34.93 -23.53 -8.47
C ILE A 34 -35.51 -24.50 -9.51
N ILE A 35 -34.65 -25.24 -10.21
CA ILE A 35 -35.10 -26.26 -11.18
C ILE A 35 -35.91 -27.35 -10.48
N GLN A 36 -35.46 -27.81 -9.31
CA GLN A 36 -36.20 -28.80 -8.54
C GLN A 36 -37.57 -28.27 -8.11
N TRP A 37 -37.63 -27.03 -7.62
CA TRP A 37 -38.88 -26.39 -7.22
C TRP A 37 -39.87 -26.21 -8.37
N SER A 38 -39.41 -25.99 -9.60
CA SER A 38 -40.29 -25.83 -10.77
C SER A 38 -40.87 -27.15 -11.28
N VAL A 39 -40.18 -28.28 -11.09
CA VAL A 39 -40.58 -29.60 -11.61
C VAL A 39 -41.26 -30.47 -10.56
N THR A 40 -41.00 -30.24 -9.28
CA THR A 40 -41.57 -31.07 -8.19
C THR A 40 -43.07 -30.80 -8.03
N LYS A 41 -43.86 -31.89 -8.04
CA LYS A 41 -45.27 -31.84 -7.66
C LYS A 41 -45.36 -31.97 -6.14
N CYS A 42 -45.62 -30.87 -5.48
CA CYS A 42 -45.85 -30.77 -4.04
C CYS A 42 -47.10 -29.92 -3.78
N ASP A 43 -47.64 -30.05 -2.56
CA ASP A 43 -48.74 -29.22 -2.09
C ASP A 43 -48.32 -27.74 -1.96
N GLU A 44 -49.29 -26.87 -1.68
CA GLU A 44 -49.06 -25.43 -1.68
C GLU A 44 -48.15 -24.99 -0.52
N ASP A 45 -48.24 -25.65 0.63
CA ASP A 45 -47.45 -25.35 1.82
C ASP A 45 -45.97 -25.75 1.64
N GLU A 46 -45.69 -26.96 1.13
CA GLU A 46 -44.33 -27.39 0.80
C GLU A 46 -43.71 -26.51 -0.30
N ARG A 47 -44.51 -26.14 -1.31
CA ARG A 47 -44.06 -25.25 -2.38
C ARG A 47 -43.69 -23.87 -1.83
N ASN A 48 -44.48 -23.32 -0.91
CA ASN A 48 -44.19 -22.06 -0.25
C ASN A 48 -42.94 -22.13 0.63
N MET A 49 -42.74 -23.22 1.38
CA MET A 49 -41.52 -23.44 2.17
C MET A 49 -40.27 -23.49 1.29
N MET A 50 -40.32 -24.22 0.18
CA MET A 50 -39.21 -24.29 -0.78
C MET A 50 -38.94 -22.91 -1.43
N TYR A 51 -39.98 -22.15 -1.75
CA TYR A 51 -39.84 -20.80 -2.29
C TYR A 51 -39.12 -19.87 -1.29
N GLN A 52 -39.53 -19.84 -0.03
CA GLN A 52 -38.86 -19.04 1.01
C GLN A 52 -37.39 -19.44 1.18
N LYS A 53 -37.08 -20.73 1.08
CA LYS A 53 -35.70 -21.23 1.10
C LYS A 53 -34.89 -20.69 -0.08
N ILE A 54 -35.45 -20.69 -1.30
CA ILE A 54 -34.79 -20.14 -2.50
C ILE A 54 -34.51 -18.64 -2.30
N ILE A 55 -35.48 -17.88 -1.82
CA ILE A 55 -35.32 -16.44 -1.54
C ILE A 55 -34.20 -16.19 -0.53
N SER A 56 -34.16 -16.95 0.57
CA SER A 56 -33.10 -16.87 1.56
C SER A 56 -31.71 -17.16 0.98
N MET A 57 -31.59 -18.20 0.13
CA MET A 57 -30.32 -18.53 -0.53
C MET A 57 -29.89 -17.43 -1.51
N LEU A 58 -30.83 -16.82 -2.23
CA LEU A 58 -30.57 -15.70 -3.14
C LEU A 58 -30.05 -14.47 -2.36
N HIS A 59 -30.71 -14.09 -1.27
CA HIS A 59 -30.25 -12.99 -0.42
C HIS A 59 -28.84 -13.22 0.12
N HIS A 60 -28.51 -14.44 0.52
CA HIS A 60 -27.17 -14.76 0.98
C HIS A 60 -26.13 -14.62 -0.15
N CYS A 61 -26.46 -15.04 -1.36
CA CYS A 61 -25.60 -14.89 -2.54
C CYS A 61 -25.38 -13.41 -2.89
N GLU A 62 -26.44 -12.61 -2.89
CA GLU A 62 -26.37 -11.16 -3.13
C GLU A 62 -25.50 -10.45 -2.09
N TYR A 63 -25.65 -10.82 -0.81
CA TYR A 63 -24.83 -10.29 0.26
C TYR A 63 -23.36 -10.65 0.09
N SER A 64 -23.05 -11.92 -0.20
CA SER A 64 -21.68 -12.40 -0.45
C SER A 64 -21.03 -11.61 -1.59
N PHE A 65 -21.76 -11.46 -2.72
CA PHE A 65 -21.30 -10.69 -3.86
C PHE A 65 -21.00 -9.23 -3.51
N ARG A 66 -21.92 -8.55 -2.81
CA ARG A 66 -21.73 -7.15 -2.40
C ARG A 66 -20.53 -6.99 -1.47
N LYS A 67 -20.35 -7.92 -0.53
CA LYS A 67 -19.18 -7.95 0.37
C LYS A 67 -17.89 -8.07 -0.44
N HIS A 68 -17.81 -9.02 -1.38
CA HIS A 68 -16.63 -9.22 -2.23
C HIS A 68 -16.34 -7.99 -3.10
N HIS A 69 -17.38 -7.38 -3.68
CA HIS A 69 -17.23 -6.16 -4.46
C HIS A 69 -16.70 -5.01 -3.60
N LEU A 70 -17.19 -4.85 -2.37
CA LEU A 70 -16.70 -3.82 -1.45
C LEU A 70 -15.23 -4.04 -1.08
N SER A 71 -14.84 -5.28 -0.76
CA SER A 71 -13.43 -5.62 -0.51
C SER A 71 -12.54 -5.35 -1.72
N TYR A 72 -13.03 -5.64 -2.94
CA TYR A 72 -12.32 -5.32 -4.17
C TYR A 72 -12.10 -3.81 -4.34
N LEU A 73 -13.14 -3.00 -4.15
CA LEU A 73 -13.03 -1.53 -4.20
C LEU A 73 -12.08 -0.98 -3.14
N MET A 74 -12.14 -1.55 -1.92
CA MET A 74 -11.22 -1.20 -0.83
C MET A 74 -9.76 -1.49 -1.23
N ASN A 75 -9.49 -2.67 -1.79
CA ASN A 75 -8.14 -3.05 -2.23
C ASN A 75 -7.60 -2.14 -3.34
N ILE A 76 -8.45 -1.69 -4.27
CA ILE A 76 -8.06 -0.71 -5.29
C ILE A 76 -7.64 0.60 -4.62
N LYS A 77 -8.47 1.11 -3.71
CA LYS A 77 -8.21 2.38 -3.02
C LYS A 77 -6.94 2.29 -2.16
N GLU A 78 -6.75 1.17 -1.48
CA GLU A 78 -5.57 0.90 -0.67
C GLU A 78 -4.30 0.81 -1.53
N ARG A 79 -4.36 0.15 -2.70
CA ARG A 79 -3.24 0.13 -3.65
C ARG A 79 -2.86 1.53 -4.11
N GLN A 80 -3.84 2.35 -4.50
CA GLN A 80 -3.60 3.75 -4.91
C GLN A 80 -2.98 4.56 -3.78
N HIS A 81 -3.43 4.33 -2.54
CA HIS A 81 -2.86 5.00 -1.37
C HIS A 81 -1.40 4.60 -1.15
N TYR A 82 -1.06 3.32 -1.28
CA TYR A 82 0.32 2.84 -1.16
C TYR A 82 1.23 3.37 -2.26
N GLU A 83 0.74 3.44 -3.51
CA GLU A 83 1.47 4.05 -4.63
C GLU A 83 1.79 5.52 -4.31
N SER A 84 0.80 6.30 -3.88
CA SER A 84 1.00 7.71 -3.50
C SER A 84 1.93 7.87 -2.29
N LEU A 85 1.84 6.99 -1.29
CA LEU A 85 2.72 7.01 -0.13
C LEU A 85 4.17 6.71 -0.53
N TYR A 86 4.38 5.79 -1.46
CA TYR A 86 5.71 5.45 -1.97
C TYR A 86 6.36 6.67 -2.63
N GLU A 87 5.65 7.33 -3.56
CA GLU A 87 6.11 8.56 -4.20
C GLU A 87 6.42 9.66 -3.18
N HIS A 88 5.58 9.79 -2.14
CA HIS A 88 5.80 10.76 -1.08
C HIS A 88 7.09 10.49 -0.29
N VAL A 89 7.34 9.23 0.06
CA VAL A 89 8.56 8.82 0.78
C VAL A 89 9.80 9.03 -0.10
N GLU A 90 9.74 8.67 -1.39
CA GLU A 90 10.85 8.92 -2.32
C GLU A 90 11.20 10.41 -2.39
N LYS A 91 10.18 11.27 -2.50
CA LYS A 91 10.38 12.72 -2.50
C LYS A 91 11.03 13.21 -1.20
N GLN A 92 10.56 12.76 -0.04
CA GLN A 92 11.17 13.14 1.24
C GLN A 92 12.63 12.69 1.36
N ILE A 93 12.96 11.51 0.85
CA ILE A 93 14.34 11.01 0.82
C ILE A 93 15.22 11.92 -0.05
N GLU A 94 14.72 12.36 -1.19
CA GLU A 94 15.49 13.25 -2.07
C GLU A 94 15.68 14.64 -1.44
N GLU A 95 14.64 15.21 -0.84
CA GLU A 95 14.73 16.46 -0.08
C GLU A 95 15.75 16.36 1.06
N ALA A 96 15.75 15.27 1.82
CA ALA A 96 16.73 15.05 2.89
C ALA A 96 18.17 14.91 2.37
N LYS A 97 18.38 14.26 1.21
CA LYS A 97 19.71 14.19 0.58
C LYS A 97 20.21 15.57 0.18
N ASP A 98 19.35 16.39 -0.40
CA ASP A 98 19.68 17.77 -0.79
C ASP A 98 20.01 18.63 0.44
N GLU A 99 19.25 18.49 1.52
CA GLU A 99 19.52 19.19 2.78
C GLU A 99 20.88 18.78 3.37
N ILE A 100 21.20 17.48 3.36
CA ILE A 100 22.52 16.98 3.81
C ILE A 100 23.64 17.57 2.95
N LYS A 101 23.45 17.65 1.63
CA LYS A 101 24.44 18.22 0.71
C LYS A 101 24.66 19.71 1.01
N PHE A 102 23.58 20.46 1.18
CA PHE A 102 23.61 21.87 1.56
C PHE A 102 24.34 22.06 2.90
N CYS A 103 23.99 21.30 3.93
CA CYS A 103 24.62 21.36 5.25
C CYS A 103 26.13 21.06 5.20
N LYS A 104 26.55 20.10 4.35
CA LYS A 104 27.97 19.79 4.14
C LYS A 104 28.74 20.95 3.50
N GLU A 105 28.14 21.65 2.54
CA GLU A 105 28.76 22.81 1.90
C GLU A 105 28.87 24.00 2.87
N GLU A 106 27.81 24.28 3.62
CA GLU A 106 27.83 25.31 4.66
C GLU A 106 28.85 25.02 5.76
N LEU A 107 28.97 23.76 6.20
CA LEU A 107 30.00 23.36 7.16
C LEU A 107 31.42 23.61 6.63
N LYS A 108 31.67 23.30 5.34
CA LYS A 108 32.97 23.58 4.70
C LYS A 108 33.26 25.09 4.70
N ARG A 109 32.29 25.92 4.32
CA ARG A 109 32.43 27.39 4.33
C ARG A 109 32.70 27.91 5.75
N ALA A 110 31.94 27.46 6.74
CA ALA A 110 32.12 27.85 8.13
C ALA A 110 33.52 27.47 8.66
N LYS A 111 34.06 26.30 8.29
CA LYS A 111 35.43 25.89 8.65
C LYS A 111 36.48 26.84 8.05
N VAL A 112 36.33 27.24 6.79
CA VAL A 112 37.24 28.20 6.14
C VAL A 112 37.19 29.55 6.83
N ILE A 113 35.99 30.08 7.11
CA ILE A 113 35.82 31.36 7.82
C ILE A 113 36.49 31.31 9.19
N ARG A 114 36.29 30.22 9.95
CA ARG A 114 36.93 30.03 11.25
C ARG A 114 38.45 30.01 11.15
N LYS A 115 39.02 29.31 10.16
CA LYS A 115 40.47 29.28 9.94
C LYS A 115 41.01 30.68 9.63
N ASN A 116 40.39 31.39 8.69
CA ASN A 116 40.79 32.75 8.31
C ASN A 116 40.72 33.72 9.49
N LYS A 117 39.70 33.60 10.35
CA LYS A 117 39.56 34.41 11.57
C LYS A 117 40.70 34.13 12.56
N GLN A 118 41.06 32.86 12.75
CA GLN A 118 42.19 32.49 13.62
C GLN A 118 43.53 33.00 13.09
N GLU A 119 43.78 32.91 11.79
CA GLU A 119 45.01 33.41 11.16
C GLU A 119 45.13 34.93 11.27
N ASN A 120 44.03 35.66 11.04
CA ASN A 120 44.00 37.11 11.22
C ASN A 120 44.32 37.52 12.66
N ILE A 121 43.76 36.84 13.67
CA ILE A 121 44.06 37.12 15.08
C ILE A 121 45.53 36.88 15.39
N LYS A 122 46.10 35.75 14.93
CA LYS A 122 47.53 35.44 15.11
C LYS A 122 48.43 36.52 14.49
N SER A 123 48.12 36.93 13.26
CA SER A 123 48.87 37.99 12.57
C SER A 123 48.84 39.31 13.34
N THR A 124 47.68 39.69 13.90
CA THR A 124 47.55 40.91 14.71
C THR A 124 48.39 40.83 15.99
N ILE A 125 48.38 39.68 16.69
CA ILE A 125 49.19 39.46 17.89
C ILE A 125 50.69 39.60 17.57
N ILE A 126 51.16 38.98 16.49
CA ILE A 126 52.57 39.07 16.06
C ILE A 126 52.96 40.53 15.75
N LYS A 127 52.09 41.28 15.05
CA LYS A 127 52.33 42.72 14.78
C LYS A 127 52.46 43.52 16.06
N ILE A 128 51.59 43.28 17.05
CA ILE A 128 51.65 43.96 18.35
C ILE A 128 52.95 43.62 19.09
N GLN A 129 53.35 42.35 19.11
CA GLN A 129 54.60 41.92 19.74
C GLN A 129 55.83 42.54 19.09
N LEU A 130 55.88 42.59 17.75
CA LEU A 130 56.97 43.24 17.02
C LEU A 130 57.04 44.75 17.33
N LEU A 131 55.90 45.44 17.35
CA LEU A 131 55.83 46.84 17.75
C LEU A 131 56.34 47.06 19.17
N ALA A 132 56.00 46.18 20.13
CA ALA A 132 56.43 46.29 21.52
C ALA A 132 57.94 46.08 21.73
N VAL A 133 58.62 45.32 20.86
CA VAL A 133 60.09 45.10 20.92
C VAL A 133 60.86 46.20 20.17
N SER A 134 60.16 47.02 19.38
CA SER A 134 60.75 48.12 18.62
C SER A 134 60.79 49.46 19.39
N PHE A 135 60.29 49.49 20.62
CA PHE A 135 60.33 50.61 21.57
C PHE A 135 61.20 50.23 22.78
#